data_AF-A0A2D4G9I8-F1
#
_entry.id   AF-A0A2D4G9I8-F1
#
_cell.length_a   1.000
_cell.length_b   1.000
_cell.length_c   1.000
_cell.angle_alpha   90.00
_cell.angle_beta   90.00
_cell.angle_gamma   90.00
#
_symmetry.space_group_name_H-M   'P 1'
#
loop_
_entity.id
_entity.type
_entity.pdbx_description
1 polymer ?
#
loop_
_entity_poly.entity_id
_entity_poly.type
_entity_poly.pdbx_seq_one_letter_code
_entity_poly.pdbx_strand_id
1 'polypeptide(L)'
;VALASSSQVHTDSDEALKPEENRLEITLKKGHQANAWAIRTATSASFFNRASLRWLRPLKQSIPNSNVRAHRDMVKIKAAMEFSADATFNAVKFSARAMASQVAARRLLWLKHWQADIKNKWRLSSA
;
A
#
# COMPACT_ATOMS: atom_id res chain seq x y z
N VAL A 1 -30.81 -52.76 7.56
CA VAL A 1 -31.21 -51.42 7.05
C VAL A 1 -30.07 -50.46 7.36
N ALA A 2 -29.23 -50.16 6.37
CA ALA A 2 -28.12 -49.22 6.53
C ALA A 2 -28.62 -47.81 6.22
N LEU A 3 -28.51 -46.88 7.17
CA LEU A 3 -28.84 -45.47 6.98
C LEU A 3 -27.76 -44.82 6.10
N ALA A 4 -28.00 -44.79 4.79
CA ALA A 4 -27.22 -43.97 3.88
C ALA A 4 -27.60 -42.50 4.11
N SER A 5 -26.79 -41.79 4.90
CA SER A 5 -26.79 -40.33 4.92
C SER A 5 -26.32 -39.86 3.55
N SER A 6 -27.25 -39.43 2.70
CA SER A 6 -26.93 -38.68 1.49
C SER A 6 -26.37 -37.34 1.93
N SER A 7 -25.06 -37.28 2.15
CA SER A 7 -24.34 -36.02 2.17
C SER A 7 -24.27 -35.56 0.72
N GLN A 8 -25.33 -34.87 0.26
CA GLN A 8 -25.24 -34.02 -0.92
C GLN A 8 -24.19 -32.95 -0.61
N VAL A 9 -22.94 -33.27 -0.93
CA VAL A 9 -21.90 -32.27 -1.11
C VAL A 9 -22.33 -31.52 -2.37
N HIS A 10 -22.82 -30.30 -2.20
CA HIS A 10 -23.00 -29.35 -3.30
C HIS A 10 -21.60 -28.95 -3.79
N THR A 11 -20.99 -29.78 -4.63
CA THR A 11 -19.54 -29.68 -4.91
C THR A 11 -19.16 -28.58 -5.92
N ASP A 12 -20.09 -27.93 -6.63
CA ASP A 12 -19.71 -27.12 -7.79
C ASP A 12 -20.12 -25.63 -7.77
N SER A 13 -20.68 -25.11 -6.66
CA SER A 13 -21.09 -23.69 -6.60
C SER A 13 -20.71 -22.92 -5.35
N ASP A 14 -20.35 -23.57 -4.24
CA ASP A 14 -20.18 -22.87 -2.96
C ASP A 14 -18.78 -22.24 -2.78
N GLU A 15 -17.79 -22.64 -3.58
CA GLU A 15 -16.40 -22.17 -3.44
C GLU A 15 -15.99 -21.14 -4.51
N ALA A 16 -16.77 -21.03 -5.59
CA ALA A 16 -16.52 -20.06 -6.65
C ALA A 16 -17.27 -18.75 -6.38
N LEU A 17 -16.53 -17.65 -6.24
CA LEU A 17 -17.12 -16.30 -6.16
C LEU A 17 -18.10 -16.06 -7.32
N LYS A 18 -19.22 -15.40 -7.03
CA LYS A 18 -20.16 -14.99 -8.09
C LYS A 18 -19.44 -14.11 -9.12
N PRO A 19 -19.86 -14.05 -10.38
CA PRO A 19 -19.17 -13.28 -11.43
C PRO A 19 -18.89 -11.81 -11.04
N GLU A 20 -19.82 -11.16 -10.35
CA GLU A 20 -19.65 -9.79 -9.83
C GLU A 20 -18.59 -9.69 -8.73
N GLU A 21 -18.57 -10.66 -7.82
CA GLU A 21 -17.59 -10.74 -6.73
C GLU A 21 -16.20 -11.08 -7.26
N ASN A 22 -16.10 -11.89 -8.31
CA ASN A 22 -14.84 -12.15 -8.99
C ASN A 22 -14.28 -10.87 -9.65
N ARG A 23 -15.14 -10.04 -10.26
CA ARG A 23 -14.74 -8.73 -10.78
C ARG A 23 -14.23 -7.80 -9.67
N LEU A 24 -14.88 -7.84 -8.51
CA LEU A 24 -14.43 -7.10 -7.32
C LEU A 24 -13.08 -7.61 -6.82
N GLU A 25 -12.86 -8.92 -6.70
CA GLU A 25 -11.58 -9.53 -6.30
C GLU A 25 -10.45 -9.11 -7.25
N ILE A 26 -10.68 -9.13 -8.56
CA ILE A 26 -9.70 -8.67 -9.57
C ILE A 26 -9.36 -7.19 -9.35
N THR A 27 -10.37 -6.37 -9.08
CA THR A 27 -10.18 -4.92 -8.85
C THR A 27 -9.37 -4.68 -7.57
N LEU A 28 -9.66 -5.40 -6.49
CA LEU A 28 -8.92 -5.33 -5.24
C LEU A 28 -7.47 -5.80 -5.40
N LYS A 29 -7.21 -6.87 -6.17
CA LYS A 29 -5.85 -7.34 -6.50
C LYS A 29 -5.06 -6.29 -7.29
N LYS A 30 -5.66 -5.72 -8.33
CA LYS A 30 -5.02 -4.65 -9.13
C LYS A 30 -4.70 -3.44 -8.27
N GLY A 31 -5.63 -3.03 -7.41
CA GLY A 31 -5.41 -1.94 -6.46
C GLY A 31 -4.27 -2.22 -5.48
N HIS A 32 -4.16 -3.45 -4.97
CA HIS A 32 -3.07 -3.86 -4.09
C HIS A 32 -1.70 -3.79 -4.77
N GLN A 33 -1.62 -4.27 -6.01
CA GLN A 33 -0.42 -4.18 -6.81
C GLN A 33 -0.04 -2.74 -7.12
N ALA A 34 -1.02 -1.89 -7.46
CA ALA A 34 -0.78 -0.47 -7.70
C ALA A 34 -0.23 0.25 -6.46
N ASN A 35 -0.79 -0.02 -5.29
CA ASN A 35 -0.27 0.54 -4.04
C ASN A 35 1.13 0.00 -3.70
N ALA A 36 1.43 -1.27 -4.00
CA ALA A 36 2.77 -1.82 -3.81
C ALA A 36 3.80 -1.10 -4.70
N TRP A 37 3.45 -0.78 -5.95
CA TRP A 37 4.26 0.06 -6.82
C TRP A 37 4.42 1.48 -6.26
N ALA A 38 3.34 2.09 -5.77
CA ALA A 38 3.39 3.41 -5.15
C ALA A 38 4.34 3.46 -3.94
N ILE A 39 4.30 2.44 -3.05
CA ILE A 39 5.23 2.32 -1.92
C ILE A 39 6.68 2.23 -2.41
N ARG A 40 6.96 1.37 -3.39
CA ARG A 40 8.31 1.20 -3.94
C ARG A 40 8.84 2.51 -4.51
N THR A 41 8.06 3.17 -5.36
CA THR A 41 8.43 4.44 -5.99
C THR A 41 8.64 5.54 -4.96
N ALA A 42 7.71 5.72 -4.02
CA ALA A 42 7.81 6.74 -2.99
C ALA A 42 8.99 6.48 -2.03
N THR A 43 9.26 5.22 -1.69
CA THR A 43 10.43 4.84 -0.86
C THR A 43 11.74 5.19 -1.58
N SER A 44 11.88 4.83 -2.85
CA SER A 44 13.04 5.19 -3.67
C SER A 44 13.22 6.71 -3.77
N ALA A 45 12.14 7.45 -4.01
CA ALA A 45 12.19 8.91 -4.08
C ALA A 45 12.60 9.53 -2.72
N SER A 46 12.04 9.04 -1.60
CA SER A 46 12.42 9.48 -0.26
C SER A 46 13.90 9.23 0.03
N PHE A 47 14.41 8.05 -0.34
CA PHE A 47 15.82 7.71 -0.22
C PHE A 47 16.71 8.70 -0.98
N PHE A 48 16.42 8.95 -2.26
CA PHE A 48 17.22 9.87 -3.06
C PHE A 48 17.10 11.33 -2.62
N ASN A 49 15.95 11.79 -2.14
CA ASN A 49 15.81 13.13 -1.56
C ASN A 49 16.71 13.30 -0.32
N ARG A 50 16.71 12.31 0.59
CA ARG A 50 17.55 12.32 1.80
C ARG A 50 19.04 12.17 1.49
N ALA A 51 19.39 11.33 0.52
CA ALA A 51 20.78 11.19 0.06
C ALA A 51 21.28 12.49 -0.58
N SER A 52 20.45 13.14 -1.39
CA SER A 52 20.78 14.43 -2.01
C SER A 52 21.08 15.51 -0.97
N LEU A 53 20.32 15.57 0.14
CA LEU A 53 20.63 16.46 1.27
C LEU A 53 22.00 16.17 1.90
N ARG A 54 22.43 14.90 1.95
CA ARG A 54 23.77 14.52 2.44
C ARG A 54 24.86 15.03 1.50
N TRP A 55 24.65 14.93 0.19
CA TRP A 55 25.59 15.35 -0.85
C TRP A 55 25.65 16.87 -1.04
N LEU A 56 24.55 17.58 -0.76
CA LEU A 56 24.53 19.05 -0.80
C LEU A 56 25.38 19.69 0.29
N ARG A 57 25.62 19.03 1.42
CA ARG A 57 26.44 19.57 2.52
C ARG A 57 27.86 19.92 2.10
N PRO A 58 28.66 18.99 1.52
CA PRO A 58 30.01 19.34 1.03
C PRO A 58 29.95 20.34 -0.13
N LEU A 59 28.94 20.26 -1.01
CA LEU A 59 28.79 21.22 -2.11
C LEU A 59 28.53 22.65 -1.61
N LYS A 60 27.77 22.81 -0.52
CA LYS A 60 27.58 24.11 0.12
C LYS A 60 28.90 24.69 0.63
N GLN A 61 29.78 23.84 1.17
CA GLN A 61 31.08 24.28 1.72
C GLN A 61 32.06 24.75 0.65
N SER A 62 31.92 24.28 -0.60
CA SER A 62 32.77 24.71 -1.71
C SER A 62 32.35 26.04 -2.34
N ILE A 63 31.18 26.59 -1.99
CA ILE A 63 30.68 27.85 -2.56
C ILE A 63 31.36 29.03 -1.84
N PRO A 64 32.02 29.96 -2.56
CA PRO A 64 32.58 31.16 -1.95
C PRO A 64 31.50 32.00 -1.24
N ASN A 65 31.80 32.49 -0.04
CA ASN A 65 30.86 33.28 0.77
C ASN A 65 30.37 34.56 0.07
N SER A 66 31.13 35.10 -0.89
CA SER A 66 30.73 36.24 -1.71
C SER A 66 29.54 35.94 -2.64
N ASN A 67 29.30 34.67 -2.95
CA ASN A 67 28.20 34.26 -3.83
C ASN A 67 26.89 34.08 -3.05
N VAL A 68 26.29 35.20 -2.65
CA VAL A 68 25.04 35.25 -1.87
C VAL A 68 23.88 34.56 -2.61
N ARG A 69 23.83 34.66 -3.94
CA ARG A 69 22.81 34.03 -4.78
C ARG A 69 22.86 32.50 -4.64
N ALA A 70 24.03 31.91 -4.83
CA ALA A 70 24.20 30.47 -4.72
C ALA A 70 23.85 29.94 -3.32
N HIS A 71 24.17 30.70 -2.26
CA HIS A 71 23.75 30.37 -0.90
C HIS A 71 22.23 30.40 -0.71
N ARG A 72 21.54 31.41 -1.29
CA ARG A 72 20.08 31.49 -1.24
C ARG A 72 19.43 30.34 -2.00
N ASP A 73 19.93 30.00 -3.18
CA ASP A 73 19.38 28.90 -3.98
C ASP A 73 19.64 27.54 -3.31
N MET A 74 20.79 27.36 -2.65
CA MET A 74 21.07 26.19 -1.81
C MET A 74 20.03 25.99 -0.70
N VAL A 75 19.60 27.06 -0.03
CA VAL A 75 18.55 27.00 0.99
C VAL A 75 17.21 26.57 0.39
N LYS A 76 16.85 27.10 -0.79
CA LYS A 76 15.61 26.70 -1.49
C LYS A 76 15.63 25.23 -1.89
N ILE A 77 16.74 24.75 -2.45
CA ILE A 77 16.91 23.35 -2.85
C ILE A 77 16.81 22.42 -1.63
N LYS A 78 17.46 22.79 -0.53
CA LYS A 78 17.36 22.05 0.74
C LYS A 78 15.90 21.94 1.20
N ALA A 79 15.18 23.05 1.25
CA ALA A 79 13.77 23.06 1.66
C ALA A 79 12.89 22.21 0.73
N ALA A 80 13.11 22.31 -0.59
CA ALA A 80 12.36 21.52 -1.58
C ALA A 80 12.61 20.00 -1.42
N MET A 81 13.86 19.59 -1.15
CA MET A 81 14.19 18.19 -0.92
C MET A 81 13.64 17.65 0.40
N GLU A 82 13.69 18.44 1.49
CA GLU A 82 13.08 18.10 2.78
C GLU A 82 11.57 17.90 2.61
N PHE A 83 10.89 18.85 1.97
CA PHE A 83 9.47 18.73 1.64
C PHE A 83 9.18 17.49 0.79
N SER A 84 9.98 17.23 -0.24
CA SER A 84 9.79 16.07 -1.12
C SER A 84 10.01 14.74 -0.38
N ALA A 85 10.95 14.68 0.57
CA ALA A 85 11.16 13.51 1.43
C ALA A 85 9.97 13.25 2.37
N ASP A 86 9.35 14.31 2.91
CA ASP A 86 8.18 14.20 3.78
C ASP A 86 6.91 13.85 2.98
N ALA A 87 6.73 14.46 1.80
CA ALA A 87 5.62 14.14 0.89
C ALA A 87 5.66 12.67 0.44
N THR A 88 6.84 12.17 0.09
CA THR A 88 7.02 10.76 -0.30
C THR A 88 6.82 9.80 0.88
N PHE A 89 7.22 10.18 2.10
CA PHE A 89 6.89 9.41 3.30
C PHE A 89 5.38 9.33 3.55
N ASN A 90 4.65 10.44 3.39
CA ASN A 90 3.19 10.45 3.48
C ASN A 90 2.55 9.57 2.40
N ALA A 91 3.07 9.59 1.17
CA ALA A 91 2.60 8.71 0.10
C ALA A 91 2.76 7.23 0.45
N VAL A 92 3.88 6.82 1.06
CA VAL A 92 4.08 5.45 1.59
C VAL A 92 3.03 5.12 2.64
N LYS A 93 2.81 6.02 3.62
CA LYS A 93 1.83 5.82 4.70
C LYS A 93 0.41 5.62 4.18
N PHE A 94 -0.03 6.44 3.23
CA PHE A 94 -1.38 6.33 2.66
C PHE A 94 -1.52 5.10 1.76
N SER A 95 -0.50 4.77 0.97
CA SER A 95 -0.49 3.58 0.13
C SER A 95 -0.53 2.29 0.97
N ALA A 96 0.22 2.25 2.08
CA ALA A 96 0.22 1.12 3.02
C ALA A 96 -1.17 0.93 3.67
N ARG A 97 -1.81 2.02 4.10
CA ARG A 97 -3.20 1.97 4.62
C ARG A 97 -4.17 1.47 3.56
N ALA A 98 -4.06 1.95 2.32
CA ALA A 98 -4.91 1.49 1.22
C ALA A 98 -4.69 -0.01 0.92
N MET A 99 -3.44 -0.51 0.98
CA MET A 99 -3.15 -1.95 0.86
C MET A 99 -3.81 -2.76 1.97
N ALA A 100 -3.71 -2.30 3.22
CA ALA A 100 -4.34 -2.96 4.36
C ALA A 100 -5.86 -3.02 4.19
N SER A 101 -6.51 -1.92 3.77
CA SER A 101 -7.94 -1.90 3.47
C SER A 101 -8.33 -2.85 2.34
N GLN A 102 -7.52 -2.96 1.29
CA GLN A 102 -7.75 -3.93 0.20
C GLN A 102 -7.63 -5.37 0.69
N VAL A 103 -6.66 -5.67 1.56
CA VAL A 103 -6.54 -7.00 2.18
C VAL A 103 -7.76 -7.31 3.04
N ALA A 104 -8.22 -6.38 3.88
CA ALA A 104 -9.43 -6.55 4.67
C ALA A 104 -10.68 -6.75 3.79
N ALA A 105 -10.85 -5.95 2.73
CA ALA A 105 -11.96 -6.10 1.79
C ALA A 105 -11.95 -7.48 1.10
N ARG A 106 -10.78 -7.98 0.70
CA ARG A 106 -10.64 -9.33 0.14
C ARG A 106 -10.99 -10.40 1.17
N ARG A 107 -10.49 -10.29 2.41
CA ARG A 107 -10.86 -11.22 3.50
C ARG A 107 -12.37 -11.25 3.69
N LEU A 108 -13.04 -10.10 3.74
CA LEU A 108 -14.51 -10.02 3.83
C LEU A 108 -15.21 -10.70 2.66
N LEU A 109 -14.73 -10.47 1.43
CA LEU A 109 -15.29 -11.06 0.23
C LEU A 109 -15.27 -12.60 0.29
N TRP A 110 -14.15 -13.18 0.72
CA TRP A 110 -13.99 -14.63 0.85
C TRP A 110 -14.73 -15.20 2.07
N LEU A 111 -14.76 -14.48 3.20
CA LEU A 111 -15.48 -14.92 4.41
C LEU A 111 -17.01 -14.89 4.26
N LYS A 112 -17.54 -14.16 3.26
CA LYS A 112 -18.98 -14.07 3.00
C LYS A 112 -19.61 -15.45 2.75
N HIS A 113 -18.92 -16.30 1.98
CA HIS A 113 -19.41 -17.62 1.59
C HIS A 113 -19.11 -18.72 2.61
N TRP A 114 -18.20 -18.46 3.55
CA TRP A 114 -17.82 -19.45 4.55
C TRP A 114 -18.93 -19.62 5.60
N GLN A 115 -19.38 -20.85 5.89
CA GLN A 115 -20.40 -21.10 6.92
C GLN A 115 -19.75 -21.12 8.32
N ALA A 116 -19.62 -19.95 8.96
CA ALA A 116 -19.04 -19.79 10.30
C ALA A 116 -19.74 -18.67 11.10
N ASP A 117 -19.60 -18.71 12.43
CA ASP A 117 -20.14 -17.67 13.32
C ASP A 117 -19.63 -16.27 12.92
N ILE A 118 -20.55 -15.30 12.92
CA ILE A 118 -20.31 -13.91 12.53
C ILE A 118 -19.21 -13.29 13.37
N LYS A 119 -19.13 -13.60 14.68
CA LYS A 119 -18.06 -13.10 15.56
C LYS A 119 -16.67 -13.55 15.11
N ASN A 120 -16.53 -14.79 14.65
CA ASN A 120 -15.27 -15.34 14.15
C ASN A 120 -14.89 -14.72 12.80
N LYS A 121 -15.87 -14.49 11.91
CA LYS A 121 -15.65 -13.81 10.62
C LYS A 121 -15.15 -12.38 10.80
N TRP A 122 -15.73 -11.59 11.70
CA TRP A 122 -15.29 -10.22 11.95
C TRP A 122 -13.85 -10.14 12.44
N ARG A 123 -13.46 -11.02 13.36
CA ARG A 123 -12.07 -11.12 13.85
C ARG A 123 -11.06 -11.45 12.74
N LEU A 124 -11.45 -12.28 11.78
CA LEU A 124 -10.57 -12.66 10.66
C LEU A 124 -10.48 -11.56 9.59
N SER A 125 -11.50 -10.72 9.49
CA SER A 125 -11.56 -9.65 8.49
C SER A 125 -10.78 -8.38 8.84
N SER A 126 -10.47 -8.16 10.12
CA SER A 126 -9.74 -6.97 10.57
C SER A 126 -8.32 -6.92 10.01
N ALA A 127 -7.88 -5.71 9.63
CA ALA A 127 -6.54 -5.42 9.12
C ALA A 127 -5.52 -5.27 10.25
#